data_AF-A0A6I9R9F9-F1
#
_entry.id   AF-A0A6I9R9F9-F1
#
_cell.length_a   1.000
_cell.length_b   1.000
_cell.length_c   1.000
_cell.angle_alpha   90.00
_cell.angle_beta   90.00
_cell.angle_gamma   90.00
#
_symmetry.space_group_name_H-M   'P 1'
#
loop_
_entity.id
_entity.type
_entity.pdbx_description
1 polymer ?
#
loop_
_entity_poly.entity_id
_entity_poly.type
_entity_poly.pdbx_seq_one_letter_code
_entity_poly.pdbx_strand_id
1 'polypeptide(L)'
;MGALQFNPPGFSSIPRAPGFNHQTKSHKFLPLTNQLGLPRGKLHAIETATGNSGPEAAMPEEPPQIDIAFVGSRLLPDGTPDVHYRSACGGQKLRDIMLDSNIDLYGPYDKPLLNCGGVGTCATCIVEVVEGKELLSPRTEKEKEKLRKKPKTWRLACQTVVGKQDSRGQLIIQQLPEWKAHDWKKPGYVPEA
;
A
#
# COMPACT_ATOMS: atom_id res chain seq x y z
N MET A 1 -34.81 16.08 -62.23
CA MET A 1 -34.44 16.58 -60.88
C MET A 1 -34.04 15.36 -60.05
N GLY A 2 -32.85 15.18 -59.49
CA GLY A 2 -31.55 15.83 -59.64
C GLY A 2 -30.48 14.74 -59.56
N ALA A 3 -29.40 14.90 -60.33
CA ALA A 3 -28.28 13.96 -60.37
C ALA A 3 -27.12 14.45 -59.47
N LEU A 4 -26.44 13.44 -58.92
CA LEU A 4 -25.25 13.39 -58.10
C LEU A 4 -24.18 14.46 -58.38
N GLN A 5 -23.57 15.00 -57.31
CA GLN A 5 -22.22 15.56 -57.34
C GLN A 5 -21.44 15.17 -56.08
N PHE A 6 -20.45 14.29 -56.27
CA PHE A 6 -19.33 14.05 -55.36
C PHE A 6 -18.26 15.11 -55.61
N ASN A 7 -17.58 15.58 -54.56
CA ASN A 7 -16.50 16.56 -54.66
C ASN A 7 -15.34 16.20 -53.69
N PRO A 8 -14.15 15.86 -54.20
CA PRO A 8 -12.85 16.19 -53.59
C PRO A 8 -12.04 17.09 -54.56
N PRO A 9 -10.84 17.63 -54.25
CA PRO A 9 -9.93 17.40 -53.12
C PRO A 9 -9.43 18.71 -52.45
N GLY A 10 -8.62 18.60 -51.39
CA GLY A 10 -7.96 19.76 -50.79
C GLY A 10 -6.93 19.39 -49.73
N PHE A 11 -5.75 18.96 -50.17
CA PHE A 11 -4.55 18.89 -49.32
C PHE A 11 -4.07 20.32 -49.04
N SER A 12 -3.84 20.68 -47.78
CA SER A 12 -3.12 21.90 -47.40
C SER A 12 -2.14 21.62 -46.26
N SER A 13 -0.88 21.49 -46.69
CA SER A 13 0.36 22.01 -46.13
C SER A 13 0.46 22.40 -44.65
N ILE A 14 1.42 21.74 -44.00
CA ILE A 14 2.07 22.06 -42.71
C ILE A 14 2.60 23.50 -42.67
N PRO A 15 2.44 24.22 -41.53
CA PRO A 15 3.37 25.28 -41.15
C PRO A 15 4.40 24.81 -40.12
N ARG A 16 5.65 25.16 -40.41
CA ARG A 16 6.87 24.99 -39.62
C ARG A 16 6.90 25.95 -38.42
N ALA A 17 7.49 25.48 -37.33
CA ALA A 17 7.72 26.06 -36.01
C ALA A 17 7.91 27.59 -35.86
N PRO A 18 7.63 28.11 -34.65
CA PRO A 18 8.44 29.13 -33.98
C PRO A 18 9.26 28.51 -32.83
N GLY A 19 10.54 28.90 -32.76
CA GLY A 19 11.49 28.44 -31.77
C GLY A 19 11.42 29.16 -30.42
N PHE A 20 12.07 28.52 -29.44
CA PHE A 20 12.71 29.03 -28.23
C PHE A 20 11.94 29.95 -27.27
N ASN A 21 11.64 29.42 -26.07
CA ASN A 21 12.47 29.68 -24.88
C ASN A 21 11.98 28.85 -23.68
N HIS A 22 12.74 27.82 -23.30
CA HIS A 22 12.60 27.21 -21.98
C HIS A 22 13.33 28.08 -20.96
N GLN A 23 12.56 28.80 -20.14
CA GLN A 23 13.11 29.49 -18.97
C GLN A 23 13.26 28.47 -17.84
N THR A 24 14.45 27.86 -17.73
CA THR A 24 14.82 27.05 -16.57
C THR A 24 15.05 27.97 -15.38
N LYS A 25 14.14 27.96 -14.40
CA LYS A 25 14.38 28.58 -13.09
C LYS A 25 15.41 27.74 -12.35
N SER A 26 16.67 28.17 -12.44
CA SER A 26 17.76 27.76 -11.57
C SER A 26 17.44 28.21 -10.14
N HIS A 27 17.12 27.26 -9.25
CA HIS A 27 17.09 27.52 -7.83
C HIS A 27 18.53 27.61 -7.34
N LYS A 28 18.90 28.82 -6.92
CA LYS A 28 20.20 29.15 -6.34
C LYS A 28 20.40 28.32 -5.08
N PHE A 29 21.50 27.58 -5.05
CA PHE A 29 22.06 26.99 -3.85
C PHE A 29 22.40 28.11 -2.85
N LEU A 30 21.82 28.04 -1.65
CA LEU A 30 22.19 28.91 -0.54
C LEU A 30 23.49 28.39 0.09
N PRO A 31 24.45 29.27 0.42
CA PRO A 31 25.72 28.87 1.02
C PRO A 31 25.54 28.44 2.48
N LEU A 32 26.18 27.33 2.81
CA LEU A 32 26.38 26.81 4.16
C LEU A 32 27.26 27.79 4.95
N THR A 33 26.66 28.52 5.89
CA THR A 33 27.41 29.34 6.85
C THR A 33 27.70 28.56 8.12
N ASN A 34 28.99 28.52 8.39
CA ASN A 34 29.69 27.91 9.51
C ASN A 34 29.28 28.45 10.89
N GLN A 35 29.29 27.53 11.85
CA GLN A 35 29.78 27.68 13.23
C GLN A 35 28.95 28.55 14.18
N LEU A 36 28.56 27.96 15.33
CA LEU A 36 29.04 28.34 16.66
C LEU A 36 28.33 27.51 17.76
N GLY A 37 29.13 26.86 18.62
CA GLY A 37 28.78 26.67 20.03
C GLY A 37 28.46 25.26 20.53
N LEU A 38 29.46 24.35 20.58
CA LEU A 38 29.40 23.23 21.51
C LEU A 38 29.82 23.69 22.92
N PRO A 39 29.02 23.49 23.98
CA PRO A 39 29.51 23.63 25.34
C PRO A 39 30.44 22.45 25.66
N ARG A 40 31.65 22.81 26.09
CA ARG A 40 32.75 21.94 26.49
C ARG A 40 32.38 21.21 27.80
N GLY A 41 31.73 20.06 27.66
CA GLY A 41 31.44 19.13 28.76
C GLY A 41 32.71 18.48 29.29
N LYS A 42 32.92 18.55 30.60
CA LYS A 42 34.07 18.03 31.33
C LYS A 42 33.95 16.50 31.44
N LEU A 43 34.81 15.76 30.75
CA LEU A 43 34.88 14.30 30.90
C LEU A 43 35.42 13.96 32.28
N HIS A 44 34.64 13.21 33.06
CA HIS A 44 35.11 12.54 34.27
C HIS A 44 35.15 11.05 33.98
N ALA A 45 36.36 10.50 33.86
CA ALA A 45 36.58 9.07 33.83
C ALA A 45 36.35 8.53 35.24
N ILE A 46 35.41 7.60 35.39
CA ILE A 46 35.24 6.80 36.59
C ILE A 46 35.45 5.35 36.16
N GLU A 47 36.56 4.78 36.61
CA GLU A 47 36.95 3.40 36.42
C GLU A 47 36.87 2.72 37.79
N THR A 48 36.06 1.67 37.92
CA THR A 48 36.07 0.55 38.89
C THR A 48 34.67 -0.07 38.94
N ALA A 49 34.42 -1.37 39.05
CA ALA A 49 35.24 -2.54 39.34
C ALA A 49 34.57 -3.81 38.77
N THR A 50 35.37 -4.85 38.58
CA THR A 50 34.96 -6.24 38.41
C THR A 50 34.01 -6.71 39.50
N GLY A 51 32.90 -7.38 39.15
CA GLY A 51 32.17 -8.19 40.12
C GLY A 51 30.70 -8.52 39.80
N ASN A 52 30.51 -9.72 39.25
CA ASN A 52 29.41 -10.65 39.53
C ASN A 52 28.02 -10.50 38.88
N SER A 53 27.54 -11.69 38.47
CA SER A 53 26.18 -12.07 38.04
C SER A 53 25.65 -11.35 36.80
N GLY A 54 26.02 -11.88 35.63
CA GLY A 54 25.24 -11.64 34.42
C GLY A 54 23.83 -12.24 34.61
N PRO A 55 22.75 -11.47 34.42
CA PRO A 55 21.47 -12.09 34.13
C PRO A 55 21.64 -12.83 32.80
N GLU A 56 21.25 -14.11 32.82
CA GLU A 56 21.00 -14.93 31.65
C GLU A 56 20.36 -14.05 30.57
N ALA A 57 21.09 -13.82 29.49
CA ALA A 57 20.67 -12.93 28.42
C ALA A 57 19.43 -13.56 27.80
N ALA A 58 18.25 -13.09 28.23
CA ALA A 58 17.02 -13.29 27.51
C ALA A 58 17.30 -12.87 26.06
N MET A 59 17.10 -13.81 25.14
CA MET A 59 17.16 -13.52 23.70
C MET A 59 16.34 -12.25 23.45
N PRO A 60 16.78 -11.33 22.57
CA PRO A 60 15.94 -10.21 22.18
C PRO A 60 14.66 -10.78 21.59
N GLU A 61 13.58 -10.80 22.39
CA GLU A 61 12.25 -11.17 21.94
C GLU A 61 11.89 -10.20 20.82
N GLU A 62 12.02 -10.67 19.59
CA GLU A 62 11.79 -9.87 18.39
C GLU A 62 10.38 -9.26 18.50
N PRO A 63 10.19 -7.94 18.31
CA PRO A 63 8.93 -7.28 18.61
C PRO A 63 7.75 -7.93 17.88
N PRO A 64 6.55 -8.00 18.50
CA PRO A 64 5.40 -8.63 17.88
C PRO A 64 5.07 -7.95 16.55
N GLN A 65 5.10 -8.73 15.47
CA GLN A 65 4.93 -8.26 14.11
C GLN A 65 4.06 -9.21 13.31
N ILE A 66 3.23 -8.63 12.43
CA ILE A 66 2.38 -9.37 11.50
C ILE A 66 2.92 -9.15 10.10
N ASP A 67 3.21 -10.25 9.41
CA ASP A 67 3.62 -10.23 8.01
C ASP A 67 2.40 -10.31 7.10
N ILE A 68 2.39 -9.48 6.07
CA ILE A 68 1.26 -9.31 5.16
C ILE A 68 1.78 -9.44 3.74
N ALA A 69 1.25 -10.43 3.00
CA ALA A 69 1.45 -10.57 1.58
C ALA A 69 0.26 -9.95 0.84
N PHE A 70 0.52 -8.88 0.08
CA PHE A 70 -0.46 -8.24 -0.78
C PHE A 70 -0.33 -8.75 -2.20
N VAL A 71 -1.35 -9.46 -2.67
CA VAL A 71 -1.39 -10.03 -4.02
C VAL A 71 -2.10 -9.09 -4.98
N GLY A 72 -1.42 -8.69 -6.05
CA GLY A 72 -1.94 -7.81 -7.08
C GLY A 72 -3.13 -8.41 -7.82
N SER A 73 -3.94 -7.55 -8.45
CA SER A 73 -5.08 -7.97 -9.28
C SER A 73 -4.67 -8.52 -10.66
N ARG A 74 -3.40 -8.30 -11.05
CA ARG A 74 -2.81 -8.75 -12.31
C ARG A 74 -1.67 -9.71 -12.04
N LEU A 75 -1.54 -10.71 -12.91
CA LEU A 75 -0.40 -11.61 -12.92
C LEU A 75 0.79 -10.95 -13.63
N LEU A 76 1.99 -11.38 -13.24
CA LEU A 76 3.22 -11.06 -13.94
C LEU A 76 3.25 -11.73 -15.32
N PRO A 77 4.14 -11.30 -16.25
CA PRO A 77 4.22 -11.86 -17.60
C PRO A 77 4.50 -13.38 -17.65
N ASP A 78 5.08 -13.94 -16.58
CA ASP A 78 5.34 -15.37 -16.41
C ASP A 78 4.13 -16.15 -15.86
N GLY A 79 3.02 -15.48 -15.58
CA GLY A 79 1.80 -16.07 -15.02
C GLY A 79 1.79 -16.21 -13.50
N THR A 80 2.84 -15.76 -12.80
CA THR A 80 2.87 -15.78 -11.32
C THR A 80 2.11 -14.58 -10.74
N PRO A 81 1.56 -14.68 -9.52
CA PRO A 81 0.95 -13.52 -8.86
C PRO A 81 2.00 -12.46 -8.52
N ASP A 82 1.67 -11.18 -8.73
CA ASP A 82 2.48 -10.08 -8.21
C ASP A 82 2.26 -9.97 -6.70
N VAL A 83 3.30 -10.23 -5.89
CA VAL A 83 3.18 -10.26 -4.43
C VAL A 83 4.10 -9.24 -3.78
N HIS A 84 3.52 -8.38 -2.95
CA HIS A 84 4.24 -7.39 -2.15
C HIS A 84 4.19 -7.78 -0.68
N TYR A 85 5.36 -8.05 -0.08
CA TYR A 85 5.48 -8.36 1.34
C TYR A 85 5.68 -7.10 2.16
N ARG A 86 4.91 -6.96 3.24
CA ARG A 86 5.03 -5.87 4.21
C ARG A 86 4.87 -6.45 5.60
N SER A 87 5.39 -5.73 6.59
CA SER A 87 5.25 -6.12 7.97
C SER A 87 4.73 -4.94 8.78
N ALA A 88 3.79 -5.19 9.68
CA ALA A 88 3.09 -4.15 10.42
C ALA A 88 2.88 -4.54 11.88
N CYS A 89 2.92 -3.55 12.77
CA CYS A 89 2.45 -3.71 14.15
C CYS A 89 0.93 -3.91 14.15
N GLY A 90 0.42 -4.78 15.01
CA GLY A 90 -1.03 -4.94 15.14
C GLY A 90 -1.71 -3.72 15.79
N GLY A 91 -3.03 -3.64 15.64
CA GLY A 91 -3.85 -2.47 15.99
C GLY A 91 -4.00 -1.43 14.88
N GLN A 92 -3.32 -1.57 13.75
CA GLN A 92 -3.38 -0.64 12.62
C GLN A 92 -4.54 -0.95 11.65
N LYS A 93 -5.08 0.07 10.98
CA LYS A 93 -6.05 -0.13 9.90
C LYS A 93 -5.35 -0.68 8.66
N LEU A 94 -5.98 -1.67 8.02
CA LEU A 94 -5.42 -2.28 6.82
C LEU A 94 -5.27 -1.27 5.67
N ARG A 95 -6.20 -0.30 5.57
CA ARG A 95 -6.08 0.81 4.60
C ARG A 95 -4.79 1.61 4.78
N ASP A 96 -4.45 1.95 6.01
CA ASP A 96 -3.32 2.84 6.29
C ASP A 96 -2.01 2.12 5.96
N ILE A 97 -1.87 0.85 6.39
CA ILE A 97 -0.75 -0.02 6.03
C ILE A 97 -0.55 -0.08 4.50
N MET A 98 -1.63 -0.28 3.74
CA MET A 98 -1.56 -0.35 2.28
C MET A 98 -1.14 0.99 1.66
N LEU A 99 -1.72 2.10 2.10
CA LEU A 99 -1.43 3.42 1.55
C LEU A 99 -0.01 3.89 1.88
N ASP A 100 0.43 3.70 3.12
CA ASP A 100 1.77 4.07 3.59
C ASP A 100 2.87 3.24 2.90
N SER A 101 2.52 2.02 2.47
CA SER A 101 3.41 1.08 1.78
C SER A 101 3.36 1.15 0.25
N ASN A 102 2.66 2.15 -0.31
CA ASN A 102 2.42 2.31 -1.74
C ASN A 102 1.78 1.08 -2.42
N ILE A 103 0.92 0.36 -1.70
CA ILE A 103 0.12 -0.74 -2.23
C ILE A 103 -1.20 -0.21 -2.78
N ASP A 104 -1.57 -0.68 -3.98
CA ASP A 104 -2.79 -0.26 -4.64
C ASP A 104 -4.03 -0.85 -3.95
N LEU A 105 -4.75 0.01 -3.24
CA LEU A 105 -6.03 -0.32 -2.61
C LEU A 105 -7.24 0.06 -3.48
N TYR A 106 -7.06 1.01 -4.38
CA TYR A 106 -8.15 1.62 -5.14
C TYR A 106 -8.05 1.30 -6.61
N GLY A 107 -9.21 1.13 -7.26
CA GLY A 107 -9.25 1.11 -8.70
C GLY A 107 -8.72 2.43 -9.29
N PRO A 108 -8.33 2.44 -10.58
CA PRO A 108 -7.72 3.61 -11.24
C PRO A 108 -8.51 4.91 -11.08
N TYR A 109 -9.85 4.81 -10.98
CA TYR A 109 -10.76 5.94 -10.84
C TYR A 109 -11.19 6.21 -9.39
N ASP A 110 -11.09 5.22 -8.50
CA ASP A 110 -11.64 5.31 -7.16
C ASP A 110 -10.81 6.21 -6.25
N LYS A 111 -9.48 6.15 -6.39
CA LYS A 111 -8.54 6.93 -5.56
C LYS A 111 -8.78 8.44 -5.70
N PRO A 112 -8.80 9.03 -6.90
CA PRO A 112 -9.00 10.48 -7.02
C PRO A 112 -10.44 10.94 -6.83
N LEU A 113 -11.45 10.11 -7.15
CA LEU A 113 -12.82 10.61 -7.33
C LEU A 113 -13.84 10.07 -6.32
N LEU A 114 -13.65 8.86 -5.78
CA LEU A 114 -14.73 8.12 -5.11
C LEU A 114 -14.37 7.65 -3.69
N ASN A 115 -13.15 7.89 -3.20
CA ASN A 115 -12.73 7.43 -1.89
C ASN A 115 -13.27 8.33 -0.76
N CYS A 116 -13.96 7.74 0.24
CA CYS A 116 -14.54 8.46 1.38
C CYS A 116 -13.55 8.77 2.52
N GLY A 117 -12.22 8.74 2.28
CA GLY A 117 -11.22 8.96 3.35
C GLY A 117 -11.18 7.90 4.45
N GLY A 118 -11.98 6.83 4.37
CA GLY A 118 -11.94 5.71 5.30
C GLY A 118 -13.17 5.59 6.19
N VAL A 119 -14.17 6.46 6.01
CA VAL A 119 -15.43 6.46 6.78
C VAL A 119 -16.28 5.21 6.53
N GLY A 120 -16.06 4.49 5.41
CA GLY A 120 -16.73 3.23 5.09
C GLY A 120 -18.03 3.37 4.30
N THR A 121 -18.32 4.54 3.73
CA THR A 121 -19.57 4.80 2.98
C THR A 121 -19.46 4.49 1.48
N CYS A 122 -18.30 4.74 0.87
CA CYS A 122 -18.07 4.55 -0.57
C CYS A 122 -17.93 3.09 -1.01
N ALA A 123 -17.54 2.19 -0.10
CA ALA A 123 -17.21 0.80 -0.40
C ALA A 123 -16.17 0.60 -1.52
N THR A 124 -15.22 1.53 -1.70
CA THR A 124 -14.14 1.38 -2.71
C THR A 124 -12.85 0.76 -2.16
N CYS A 125 -12.70 0.69 -0.82
CA CYS A 125 -11.53 0.13 -0.14
C CYS A 125 -11.60 -1.41 -0.03
N ILE A 126 -12.08 -2.10 -1.08
CA ILE A 126 -12.39 -3.53 -1.03
C ILE A 126 -11.10 -4.36 -1.19
N VAL A 127 -10.94 -5.32 -0.29
CA VAL A 127 -9.90 -6.34 -0.36
C VAL A 127 -10.51 -7.71 -0.10
N GLU A 128 -9.86 -8.76 -0.60
CA GLU A 128 -10.21 -10.13 -0.25
C GLU A 128 -9.18 -10.70 0.73
N VAL A 129 -9.67 -11.27 1.81
CA VAL A 129 -8.84 -11.99 2.79
C VAL A 129 -8.75 -13.44 2.33
N VAL A 130 -7.56 -13.81 1.84
CA VAL A 130 -7.27 -15.18 1.39
C VAL A 130 -6.93 -16.04 2.60
N GLU A 131 -6.09 -15.55 3.51
CA GLU A 131 -5.68 -16.22 4.75
C GLU A 131 -5.49 -15.23 5.90
N GLY A 132 -5.52 -15.75 7.14
CA GLY A 132 -5.32 -14.99 8.37
C GLY A 132 -6.54 -14.20 8.84
N LYS A 133 -7.75 -14.62 8.49
CA LYS A 133 -9.00 -13.92 8.86
C LYS A 133 -9.15 -13.73 10.37
N GLU A 134 -8.64 -14.66 11.15
CA GLU A 134 -8.59 -14.66 12.61
C GLU A 134 -7.72 -13.55 13.19
N LEU A 135 -6.74 -13.05 12.42
CA LEU A 135 -5.91 -11.90 12.78
C LEU A 135 -6.61 -10.57 12.49
N LEU A 136 -7.85 -10.57 12.00
CA LEU A 136 -8.56 -9.34 11.65
C LEU A 136 -9.68 -9.06 12.64
N SER A 137 -9.97 -7.77 12.83
CA SER A 137 -11.13 -7.37 13.63
C SER A 137 -12.43 -7.97 13.07
N PRO A 138 -13.44 -8.18 13.92
CA PRO A 138 -14.79 -8.54 13.47
C PRO A 138 -15.33 -7.55 12.45
N ARG A 139 -16.28 -8.01 11.61
CA ARG A 139 -16.92 -7.14 10.63
C ARG A 139 -17.78 -6.08 11.31
N THR A 140 -17.60 -4.83 10.90
CA THR A 140 -18.44 -3.71 11.36
C THR A 140 -19.80 -3.72 10.67
N GLU A 141 -20.78 -2.99 11.21
CA GLU A 141 -22.12 -2.88 10.58
C GLU A 141 -22.04 -2.27 9.17
N LYS A 142 -21.16 -1.29 8.96
CA LYS A 142 -20.91 -0.72 7.61
C LYS A 142 -20.40 -1.78 6.63
N GLU A 143 -19.51 -2.66 7.08
CA GLU A 143 -19.05 -3.77 6.24
C GLU A 143 -20.16 -4.75 5.93
N LYS A 144 -21.01 -5.08 6.90
CA LYS A 144 -22.15 -5.98 6.70
C LYS A 144 -23.15 -5.41 5.71
N GLU A 145 -23.45 -4.12 5.81
CA GLU A 145 -24.37 -3.42 4.91
C GLU A 145 -23.81 -3.33 3.48
N LYS A 146 -22.58 -2.82 3.33
CA LYS A 146 -21.98 -2.55 2.01
C LYS A 146 -21.57 -3.82 1.27
N LEU A 147 -21.13 -4.85 1.99
CA LEU A 147 -20.67 -6.11 1.41
C LEU A 147 -21.73 -7.23 1.45
N ARG A 148 -23.01 -6.90 1.70
CA ARG A 148 -24.10 -7.90 1.84
C ARG A 148 -24.25 -8.85 0.65
N LYS A 149 -23.91 -8.41 -0.56
CA LYS A 149 -24.01 -9.20 -1.81
C LYS A 149 -22.65 -9.75 -2.27
N LYS A 150 -21.60 -9.61 -1.46
CA LYS A 150 -20.23 -9.99 -1.79
C LYS A 150 -19.79 -11.22 -0.97
N PRO A 151 -18.73 -11.93 -1.39
CA PRO A 151 -18.21 -13.06 -0.63
C PRO A 151 -17.85 -12.69 0.81
N LYS A 152 -17.99 -13.66 1.72
CA LYS A 152 -17.66 -13.48 3.15
C LYS A 152 -16.16 -13.27 3.40
N THR A 153 -15.30 -13.59 2.43
CA THR A 153 -13.85 -13.33 2.47
C THR A 153 -13.52 -11.86 2.23
N TRP A 154 -14.42 -11.09 1.60
CA TRP A 154 -14.16 -9.71 1.26
C TRP A 154 -14.31 -8.81 2.48
N ARG A 155 -13.49 -7.77 2.59
CA ARG A 155 -13.47 -6.81 3.68
C ARG A 155 -13.31 -5.40 3.14
N LEU A 156 -13.75 -4.43 3.93
CA LEU A 156 -13.37 -3.03 3.72
C LEU A 156 -12.07 -2.79 4.48
N ALA A 157 -10.95 -2.63 3.77
CA ALA A 157 -9.63 -2.40 4.37
C ALA A 157 -9.65 -1.20 5.33
N CYS A 158 -10.45 -0.19 5.03
CA CYS A 158 -10.61 1.00 5.85
C CYS A 158 -11.41 0.79 7.15
N GLN A 159 -12.18 -0.29 7.26
CA GLN A 159 -12.91 -0.64 8.48
C GLN A 159 -12.20 -1.74 9.27
N THR A 160 -11.33 -2.50 8.61
CA THR A 160 -10.62 -3.64 9.18
C THR A 160 -9.37 -3.21 9.95
N VAL A 161 -9.24 -3.70 11.19
CA VAL A 161 -8.01 -3.57 11.99
C VAL A 161 -7.23 -4.88 11.91
N VAL A 162 -5.91 -4.79 11.73
CA VAL A 162 -4.99 -5.93 11.69
C VAL A 162 -4.48 -6.19 13.10
N GLY A 163 -4.81 -7.34 13.68
CA GLY A 163 -4.32 -7.84 14.96
C GLY A 163 -4.55 -6.92 16.15
N LYS A 164 -3.91 -7.29 17.26
CA LYS A 164 -3.65 -6.45 18.43
C LYS A 164 -2.15 -6.14 18.50
N GLN A 165 -1.74 -5.24 19.38
CA GLN A 165 -0.35 -4.80 19.49
C GLN A 165 0.64 -5.96 19.79
N ASP A 166 0.18 -7.03 20.42
CA ASP A 166 0.93 -8.23 20.78
C ASP A 166 0.80 -9.38 19.76
N SER A 167 -0.01 -9.20 18.72
CA SER A 167 -0.31 -10.27 17.77
C SER A 167 0.86 -10.53 16.82
N ARG A 168 1.06 -11.81 16.51
CA ARG A 168 2.01 -12.30 15.50
C ARG A 168 1.27 -13.21 14.52
N GLY A 169 1.74 -13.26 13.28
CA GLY A 169 1.21 -14.17 12.29
C GLY A 169 1.32 -13.64 10.88
N GLN A 170 0.64 -14.32 9.95
CA GLN A 170 0.71 -14.01 8.52
C GLN A 170 -0.70 -13.75 7.96
N LEU A 171 -0.79 -12.75 7.08
CA LEU A 171 -1.99 -12.36 6.37
C LEU A 171 -1.74 -12.41 4.87
N ILE A 172 -2.70 -12.94 4.12
CA ILE A 172 -2.65 -12.90 2.66
C ILE A 172 -3.88 -12.18 2.15
N ILE A 173 -3.63 -11.03 1.51
CA ILE A 173 -4.66 -10.08 1.09
C ILE A 173 -4.59 -9.94 -0.43
N GLN A 174 -5.68 -10.30 -1.10
CA GLN A 174 -5.87 -10.02 -2.52
C GLN A 174 -6.35 -8.57 -2.70
N GLN A 175 -5.58 -7.82 -3.48
CA GLN A 175 -5.89 -6.45 -3.90
C GLN A 175 -7.00 -6.47 -4.95
N LEU A 176 -7.89 -5.47 -4.89
CA LEU A 176 -8.90 -5.19 -5.92
C LEU A 176 -9.60 -6.46 -6.45
N PRO A 177 -10.28 -7.24 -5.59
CA PRO A 177 -10.84 -8.54 -6.00
C PRO A 177 -11.92 -8.41 -7.08
N GLU A 178 -12.52 -7.24 -7.25
CA GLU A 178 -13.45 -6.94 -8.37
C GLU A 178 -12.75 -6.81 -9.72
N TRP A 179 -11.45 -6.53 -9.73
CA TRP A 179 -10.62 -6.32 -10.92
C TRP A 179 -9.69 -7.51 -11.20
N LYS A 180 -9.84 -8.59 -10.43
CA LYS A 180 -9.06 -9.82 -10.58
C LYS A 180 -9.43 -10.48 -11.91
N ALA A 181 -8.52 -10.40 -12.89
CA ALA A 181 -8.74 -10.98 -14.22
C ALA A 181 -8.54 -12.50 -14.26
N HIS A 182 -7.73 -13.02 -13.33
CA HIS A 182 -7.36 -14.43 -13.27
C HIS A 182 -7.37 -14.93 -11.83
N ASP A 183 -7.85 -16.15 -11.63
CA ASP A 183 -7.59 -16.86 -10.39
C ASP A 183 -6.14 -17.30 -10.32
N TRP A 184 -5.55 -17.18 -9.13
CA TRP A 184 -4.24 -17.72 -8.82
C TRP A 184 -4.43 -18.77 -7.73
N LYS A 185 -3.64 -19.83 -7.81
CA LYS A 185 -3.54 -20.81 -6.74
C LYS A 185 -2.30 -20.48 -5.94
N LYS A 186 -2.44 -20.45 -4.63
CA LYS A 186 -1.28 -20.36 -3.76
C LYS A 186 -0.43 -21.63 -3.94
N PRO A 187 0.89 -21.52 -4.13
CA PRO A 187 1.75 -22.70 -4.20
C PRO A 187 1.54 -23.54 -2.94
N GLY A 188 1.07 -24.78 -3.11
CA GLY A 188 0.78 -25.69 -1.99
C GLY A 188 -0.65 -25.68 -1.44
N TYR A 189 -1.59 -24.89 -2.00
CA TYR A 189 -3.00 -24.94 -1.60
C TYR A 189 -3.74 -26.11 -2.26
N VAL A 190 -4.14 -27.10 -1.45
CA VAL A 190 -5.10 -28.14 -1.83
C VAL A 190 -6.46 -27.73 -1.27
N PRO A 191 -7.48 -27.47 -2.11
CA PRO A 191 -8.81 -27.14 -1.60
C PRO A 191 -9.36 -28.34 -0.82
N GLU A 192 -9.83 -28.10 0.42
CA GLU A 192 -10.65 -29.08 1.14
C GLU A 192 -11.95 -29.31 0.34
N ALA A 193 -12.24 -30.58 0.06
CA ALA A 193 -13.33 -31.04 -0.80
C ALA A 193 -14.69 -31.04 -0.09
#